data_AF-A0A9P8BPJ7-F1
#
_entry.id   AF-A0A9P8BPJ7-F1
#
_cell.length_a   1.000
_cell.length_b   1.000
_cell.length_c   1.000
_cell.angle_alpha   90.00
_cell.angle_beta   90.00
_cell.angle_gamma   90.00
#
_symmetry.space_group_name_H-M   'P 1'
#
loop_
_entity.id
_entity.type
_entity.pdbx_description
1 polymer ?
#
loop_
_entity_poly.entity_id
_entity_poly.type
_entity_poly.pdbx_seq_one_letter_code
_entity_poly.pdbx_strand_id
1 'polypeptide(L)'
;MDNGELVSTAFPVEASSDKTVGALKKAIVAENPGAFEHIDAKDLVLWRVSIPDDDDDLPILLDSVSEKKKLKATTKLSKVFDAELPEDTIHIVVERPQAASTPHTLDLHPEVAALRKQLSEMEQLNVDLRSTSISKDNGHKNFTISLDSPAKKFSSYTWKDAQSQYGVREFELMPAFDIQPRSLLEDEKTVLKHIVEDCVFKNKAYLLGPGASEATKSSVVDTFMVGAIQSYGSEMFLAQQRPMSGMRGHGAVDFAVVDRVHQSQVLGVTEVKKEDYAQGLAQNMAELDVAVQQKKRKRIDEVDEDSGERIPARFKSYGIVTDSFKWTLVECTLDEGDVLSFRVKDIPGVLDLKQTKKEDVEKDCEKVFSYVLALYQLMKVEIVNRSAYGSPSSDTPPSERIATSSPRS
;
A
#
# COMPACT_ATOMS: atom_id res chain seq x y z
N MET A 1 -1.69 7.48 16.70
CA MET A 1 -2.05 8.29 15.51
C MET A 1 -3.55 8.36 15.51
N ASP A 2 -4.13 9.55 15.56
CA ASP A 2 -5.59 9.68 15.56
C ASP A 2 -6.07 9.52 14.13
N ASN A 3 -6.85 8.46 13.90
CA ASN A 3 -7.63 8.30 12.67
C ASN A 3 -8.75 9.33 12.75
N GLY A 4 -8.41 10.56 12.37
CA GLY A 4 -9.21 11.73 12.64
C GLY A 4 -10.55 11.63 11.92
N GLU A 5 -11.57 12.11 12.65
CA GLU A 5 -12.98 12.32 12.33
C GLU A 5 -13.34 12.61 10.85
N LEU A 6 -14.49 13.22 10.65
CA LEU A 6 -15.40 12.79 9.61
C LEU A 6 -16.05 14.14 9.01
N VAL A 7 -16.64 14.27 7.76
CA VAL A 7 -17.47 15.37 7.08
C VAL A 7 -19.07 15.25 6.85
N SER A 8 -19.84 14.13 6.91
CA SER A 8 -21.35 14.03 7.01
C SER A 8 -22.04 13.21 8.18
N THR A 9 -21.50 12.14 8.79
CA THR A 9 -21.96 11.50 10.09
C THR A 9 -21.83 12.35 11.40
N ALA A 10 -21.99 13.68 11.39
CA ALA A 10 -21.99 14.43 12.67
C ALA A 10 -23.30 14.28 13.42
N PHE A 11 -23.32 14.96 14.56
CA PHE A 11 -24.49 15.29 15.32
C PHE A 11 -24.37 16.78 15.72
N PRO A 12 -25.42 17.59 15.54
CA PRO A 12 -25.47 18.93 16.12
C PRO A 12 -25.46 18.83 17.65
N VAL A 13 -24.91 19.84 18.34
CA VAL A 13 -24.88 19.88 19.81
C VAL A 13 -25.26 21.28 20.30
N GLU A 14 -26.43 21.39 20.95
CA GLU A 14 -26.85 22.66 21.55
C GLU A 14 -26.05 22.98 22.83
N ALA A 15 -25.41 24.15 22.87
CA ALA A 15 -24.68 24.61 24.06
C ALA A 15 -24.77 26.14 24.21
N SER A 16 -25.39 26.59 25.30
CA SER A 16 -25.57 28.04 25.55
C SER A 16 -24.23 28.76 25.80
N SER A 17 -24.07 29.94 25.19
CA SER A 17 -22.80 30.68 25.13
C SER A 17 -22.29 31.20 26.49
N ASP A 18 -23.13 31.24 27.53
CA ASP A 18 -22.73 31.60 28.89
C ASP A 18 -21.92 30.50 29.60
N LYS A 19 -22.07 29.24 29.15
CA LYS A 19 -21.45 28.03 29.69
C LYS A 19 -19.98 27.91 29.28
N THR A 20 -19.31 26.89 29.83
CA THR A 20 -17.89 26.60 29.56
C THR A 20 -17.69 25.44 28.59
N VAL A 21 -16.50 25.34 28.00
CA VAL A 21 -16.05 24.16 27.21
C VAL A 21 -16.26 22.85 27.97
N GLY A 22 -16.06 22.82 29.29
CA GLY A 22 -16.33 21.65 30.13
C GLY A 22 -17.82 21.27 30.27
N ALA A 23 -18.74 22.15 29.91
CA ALA A 23 -20.16 21.83 29.77
C ALA A 23 -20.46 21.31 28.36
N LEU A 24 -19.86 21.91 27.32
CA LEU A 24 -19.93 21.40 25.94
C LEU A 24 -19.43 19.95 25.83
N LYS A 25 -18.32 19.58 26.49
CA LYS A 25 -17.87 18.18 26.55
C LYS A 25 -18.94 17.22 27.10
N LYS A 26 -19.76 17.66 28.05
CA LYS A 26 -20.85 16.84 28.63
C LYS A 26 -22.03 16.72 27.67
N ALA A 27 -22.37 17.78 26.94
CA ALA A 27 -23.40 17.73 25.91
C ALA A 27 -22.99 16.76 24.78
N ILE A 28 -21.74 16.84 24.31
CA ILE A 28 -21.19 15.93 23.28
C ILE A 28 -21.34 14.44 23.67
N VAL A 29 -21.03 14.07 24.92
CA VAL A 29 -21.19 12.68 25.41
C VAL A 29 -22.65 12.29 25.63
N ALA A 30 -23.52 13.23 25.97
CA ALA A 30 -24.94 12.98 26.16
C ALA A 30 -25.69 12.78 24.82
N GLU A 31 -25.28 13.49 23.76
CA GLU A 31 -25.93 13.44 22.44
C GLU A 31 -25.52 12.18 21.64
N ASN A 32 -24.27 11.74 21.77
CA ASN A 32 -23.77 10.53 21.11
C ASN A 32 -23.13 9.53 22.10
N PRO A 33 -23.93 8.91 22.99
CA PRO A 33 -23.41 8.02 24.03
C PRO A 33 -22.79 6.73 23.49
N GLY A 34 -23.14 6.32 22.26
CA GLY A 34 -22.55 5.16 21.60
C GLY A 34 -21.13 5.42 21.08
N ALA A 35 -20.87 6.60 20.49
CA ALA A 35 -19.52 6.95 20.05
C ALA A 35 -18.54 7.14 21.22
N PHE A 36 -19.03 7.53 22.40
CA PHE A 36 -18.21 7.79 23.59
C PHE A 36 -18.39 6.75 24.71
N GLU A 37 -18.77 5.51 24.36
CA GLU A 37 -18.88 4.43 25.33
C GLU A 37 -17.55 4.23 26.09
N HIS A 38 -17.63 4.15 27.42
CA HIS A 38 -16.51 4.13 28.36
C HIS A 38 -15.58 5.36 28.38
N ILE A 39 -15.86 6.44 27.63
CA ILE A 39 -15.05 7.67 27.63
C ILE A 39 -15.70 8.75 28.52
N ASP A 40 -15.00 9.10 29.59
CA ASP A 40 -15.47 10.10 30.54
C ASP A 40 -15.41 11.51 29.91
N ALA A 41 -16.48 12.29 30.00
CA ALA A 41 -16.60 13.60 29.35
C ALA A 41 -15.51 14.62 29.78
N LYS A 42 -14.78 14.36 30.88
CA LYS A 42 -13.64 15.19 31.29
C LYS A 42 -12.42 15.02 30.37
N ASP A 43 -12.23 13.84 29.79
CA ASP A 43 -10.99 13.40 29.12
C ASP A 43 -10.98 13.63 27.60
N LEU A 44 -12.15 13.81 26.96
CA LEU A 44 -12.23 14.25 25.55
C LEU A 44 -11.40 15.52 25.31
N VAL A 45 -10.63 15.59 24.23
CA VAL A 45 -10.03 16.87 23.83
C VAL A 45 -10.85 17.50 22.70
N LEU A 46 -11.20 18.78 22.87
CA LEU A 46 -11.91 19.56 21.85
C LEU A 46 -10.96 20.55 21.17
N TRP A 47 -11.04 20.64 19.85
CA TRP A 47 -10.31 21.60 19.04
C TRP A 47 -11.30 22.51 18.30
N ARG A 48 -11.19 23.84 18.45
CA ARG A 48 -11.84 24.76 17.51
C ARG A 48 -11.12 24.65 16.16
N VAL A 49 -11.91 24.43 15.10
CA VAL A 49 -11.48 24.34 13.70
C VAL A 49 -12.43 25.15 12.80
N SER A 50 -12.21 25.16 11.49
CA SER A 50 -13.14 25.73 10.50
C SER A 50 -12.98 25.01 9.15
N ILE A 51 -13.59 23.85 9.01
CA ILE A 51 -13.47 22.96 7.83
C ILE A 51 -14.81 22.94 7.09
N PRO A 52 -14.91 23.27 5.79
CA PRO A 52 -16.17 23.22 5.04
C PRO A 52 -16.92 21.87 5.12
N ASP A 53 -18.23 21.94 4.86
CA ASP A 53 -19.22 20.86 4.95
C ASP A 53 -19.94 20.76 3.59
N ASP A 54 -19.15 20.80 2.52
CA ASP A 54 -19.56 20.98 1.12
C ASP A 54 -19.03 19.88 0.17
N ASP A 55 -18.38 18.84 0.71
CA ASP A 55 -17.82 17.70 -0.02
C ASP A 55 -17.93 16.39 0.81
N ASP A 56 -18.93 15.55 0.50
CA ASP A 56 -19.42 14.42 1.33
C ASP A 56 -18.37 13.33 1.68
N ASP A 57 -17.24 13.27 0.96
CA ASP A 57 -16.30 12.12 0.92
C ASP A 57 -14.93 12.37 1.59
N LEU A 58 -14.63 13.56 2.16
CA LEU A 58 -13.28 13.92 2.64
C LEU A 58 -13.05 13.75 4.16
N PRO A 59 -12.00 13.03 4.62
CA PRO A 59 -11.74 12.80 6.07
C PRO A 59 -11.13 14.01 6.80
N ILE A 60 -11.60 14.28 8.03
CA ILE A 60 -10.95 15.23 8.94
C ILE A 60 -9.79 14.58 9.67
N LEU A 61 -8.68 14.45 8.97
CA LEU A 61 -7.39 14.28 9.64
C LEU A 61 -7.08 15.55 10.43
N LEU A 62 -7.21 15.50 11.75
CA LEU A 62 -6.97 16.63 12.65
C LEU A 62 -5.60 17.30 12.41
N ASP A 63 -4.59 16.56 11.98
CA ASP A 63 -3.25 17.08 11.66
C ASP A 63 -3.12 17.72 10.27
N SER A 64 -4.09 17.50 9.37
CA SER A 64 -4.23 18.26 8.12
C SER A 64 -4.93 19.62 8.31
N VAL A 65 -5.58 19.84 9.46
CA VAL A 65 -6.28 21.10 9.75
C VAL A 65 -5.27 22.20 10.11
N SER A 66 -5.01 23.08 9.15
CA SER A 66 -4.08 24.20 9.26
C SER A 66 -4.44 25.20 10.37
N GLU A 67 -5.72 25.55 10.51
CA GLU A 67 -6.22 26.43 11.58
C GLU A 67 -6.98 25.65 12.67
N LYS A 68 -6.24 25.07 13.63
CA LYS A 68 -6.80 24.38 14.80
C LYS A 68 -6.35 24.95 16.15
N LYS A 69 -7.25 24.97 17.14
CA LYS A 69 -7.01 25.55 18.47
C LYS A 69 -7.58 24.68 19.61
N LYS A 70 -6.69 24.00 20.36
CA LYS A 70 -7.04 23.13 21.51
C LYS A 70 -7.75 23.94 22.61
N LEU A 71 -8.92 23.48 23.05
CA LEU A 71 -9.80 24.23 23.94
C LEU A 71 -9.62 23.85 25.42
N LYS A 72 -9.49 24.86 26.29
CA LYS A 72 -9.38 24.67 27.75
C LYS A 72 -10.77 24.59 28.37
N ALA A 73 -11.05 23.56 29.16
CA ALA A 73 -12.36 23.26 29.74
C ALA A 73 -12.99 24.41 30.57
N THR A 74 -12.17 25.29 31.13
CA THR A 74 -12.60 26.47 31.92
C THR A 74 -12.97 27.70 31.08
N THR A 75 -12.74 27.69 29.77
CA THR A 75 -13.07 28.81 28.88
C THR A 75 -14.58 28.89 28.68
N LYS A 76 -15.16 30.09 28.73
CA LYS A 76 -16.56 30.31 28.30
C LYS A 76 -16.71 30.13 26.79
N LEU A 77 -17.83 29.59 26.34
CA LEU A 77 -18.11 29.38 24.92
C LEU A 77 -18.19 30.72 24.17
N SER A 78 -18.78 31.75 24.75
CA SER A 78 -18.72 33.16 24.29
C SER A 78 -17.31 33.78 24.15
N LYS A 79 -16.25 33.08 24.58
CA LYS A 79 -14.84 33.46 24.37
C LYS A 79 -14.08 32.46 23.48
N VAL A 80 -14.71 31.35 23.13
CA VAL A 80 -14.22 30.38 22.14
C VAL A 80 -14.83 30.67 20.76
N PHE A 81 -16.10 31.08 20.74
CA PHE A 81 -16.87 31.52 19.59
C PHE A 81 -17.26 32.98 19.86
N ASP A 82 -16.34 33.86 19.46
CA ASP A 82 -16.32 35.30 19.66
C ASP A 82 -16.83 36.07 18.42
N ALA A 83 -17.22 35.35 17.37
CA ALA A 83 -17.80 35.84 16.12
C ALA A 83 -18.84 34.85 15.60
N GLU A 84 -19.61 35.27 14.59
CA GLU A 84 -20.44 34.39 13.78
C GLU A 84 -19.60 33.55 12.80
N LEU A 85 -20.24 32.58 12.15
CA LEU A 85 -19.60 31.34 11.72
C LEU A 85 -20.11 30.93 10.30
N PRO A 86 -19.45 31.22 9.15
CA PRO A 86 -19.94 31.26 7.72
C PRO A 86 -21.20 30.46 7.24
N GLU A 87 -21.24 29.85 6.05
CA GLU A 87 -22.36 28.93 5.64
C GLU A 87 -21.80 27.49 5.48
N ASP A 88 -22.40 26.48 6.18
CA ASP A 88 -22.06 25.03 6.30
C ASP A 88 -20.56 24.61 6.40
N THR A 89 -20.08 24.13 7.57
CA THR A 89 -18.65 23.89 7.92
C THR A 89 -18.59 23.08 9.23
N ILE A 90 -17.43 22.94 9.87
CA ILE A 90 -17.19 22.12 11.06
C ILE A 90 -16.32 22.90 12.03
N HIS A 91 -16.68 22.94 13.31
CA HIS A 91 -16.06 23.84 14.31
C HIS A 91 -15.55 23.18 15.58
N ILE A 92 -15.92 21.92 15.85
CA ILE A 92 -15.36 21.13 16.96
C ILE A 92 -14.94 19.78 16.40
N VAL A 93 -13.64 19.48 16.48
CA VAL A 93 -13.13 18.10 16.34
C VAL A 93 -12.86 17.56 17.75
N VAL A 94 -13.27 16.31 17.97
CA VAL A 94 -13.06 15.57 19.22
C VAL A 94 -11.87 14.62 19.04
N GLU A 95 -10.72 15.00 19.58
CA GLU A 95 -9.58 14.09 19.76
C GLU A 95 -9.95 13.13 20.91
N ARG A 96 -10.05 11.84 20.59
CA ARG A 96 -10.33 10.77 21.56
C ARG A 96 -9.05 10.51 22.37
N PRO A 97 -9.10 10.34 23.70
CA PRO A 97 -7.91 9.95 24.44
C PRO A 97 -7.45 8.55 23.97
N GLN A 98 -6.28 8.48 23.31
CA GLN A 98 -5.72 7.20 22.85
C GLN A 98 -5.62 6.23 24.03
N ALA A 99 -6.20 5.03 23.87
CA ALA A 99 -6.13 3.99 24.86
C ALA A 99 -4.67 3.64 25.14
N ALA A 100 -4.21 3.87 26.37
CA ALA A 100 -2.82 3.67 26.75
C ALA A 100 -2.45 2.19 26.60
N SER A 101 -1.62 1.87 25.59
CA SER A 101 -0.99 0.57 25.49
C SER A 101 -0.17 0.32 26.75
N THR A 102 -0.44 -0.81 27.41
CA THR A 102 0.18 -1.14 28.70
C THR A 102 1.71 -1.18 28.54
N PRO A 103 2.48 -0.49 29.41
CA PRO A 103 3.92 -0.38 29.21
C PRO A 103 4.60 -1.74 29.16
N HIS A 104 5.36 -1.99 28.09
CA HIS A 104 6.38 -3.03 28.04
C HIS A 104 7.74 -2.35 27.94
N THR A 105 8.62 -2.70 28.87
CA THR A 105 9.84 -1.95 29.20
C THR A 105 10.92 -2.04 28.12
N LEU A 106 11.04 -1.00 27.29
CA LEU A 106 12.13 -0.84 26.31
C LEU A 106 12.77 0.57 26.23
N ASP A 107 12.32 1.56 27.00
CA ASP A 107 12.94 2.91 27.05
C ASP A 107 14.26 2.93 27.87
N LEU A 108 15.29 2.20 27.40
CA LEU A 108 16.65 2.23 27.97
C LEU A 108 17.80 2.33 26.94
N HIS A 109 17.55 2.38 25.62
CA HIS A 109 18.62 2.56 24.63
C HIS A 109 18.82 4.05 24.26
N PRO A 110 20.00 4.66 24.50
CA PRO A 110 20.25 6.09 24.20
C PRO A 110 20.04 6.47 22.73
N GLU A 111 20.26 5.51 21.84
CA GLU A 111 20.12 5.63 20.39
C GLU A 111 18.68 5.97 19.96
N VAL A 112 17.67 5.44 20.65
CA VAL A 112 16.25 5.77 20.39
C VAL A 112 15.94 7.22 20.79
N ALA A 113 16.57 7.73 21.84
CA ALA A 113 16.44 9.13 22.24
C ALA A 113 17.13 10.09 21.24
N ALA A 114 18.28 9.68 20.67
CA ALA A 114 18.95 10.45 19.63
C ALA A 114 18.10 10.55 18.35
N LEU A 115 17.53 9.43 17.88
CA LEU A 115 16.66 9.40 16.71
C LEU A 115 15.37 10.22 16.91
N ARG A 116 14.71 10.11 18.08
CA ARG A 116 13.55 10.95 18.44
C ARG A 116 13.88 12.45 18.39
N LYS A 117 15.07 12.85 18.84
CA LYS A 117 15.52 14.26 18.78
C LYS A 117 15.73 14.74 17.34
N GLN A 118 16.46 13.98 16.52
CA GLN A 118 16.69 14.33 15.11
C GLN A 118 15.38 14.48 14.32
N LEU A 119 14.38 13.63 14.60
CA LEU A 119 13.06 13.72 13.96
C LEU A 119 12.40 15.07 14.27
N SER A 120 12.33 15.47 15.55
CA SER A 120 11.72 16.75 15.96
C SER A 120 12.43 17.99 15.38
N GLU A 121 13.75 17.92 15.19
CA GLU A 121 14.54 19.00 14.59
C GLU A 121 14.26 19.13 13.08
N MET A 122 13.96 18.02 12.40
CA MET A 122 13.56 18.02 10.98
C MET A 122 12.09 18.43 10.78
N GLU A 123 11.20 18.07 11.71
CA GLU A 123 9.79 18.47 11.71
C GLU A 123 9.63 19.99 11.86
N GLN A 124 10.34 20.60 12.82
CA GLN A 124 10.30 22.05 13.06
C GLN A 124 10.73 22.84 11.81
N LEU A 125 11.77 22.38 11.10
CA LEU A 125 12.28 23.01 9.88
C LEU A 125 11.25 23.06 8.73
N ASN A 126 10.32 22.09 8.69
CA ASN A 126 9.29 21.96 7.66
C ASN A 126 8.02 22.78 7.98
N VAL A 127 7.84 23.20 9.24
CA VAL A 127 6.73 24.08 9.67
C VAL A 127 7.01 25.52 9.23
N ASP A 128 8.22 26.02 9.49
CA ASP A 128 8.55 27.44 9.30
C ASP A 128 8.42 27.87 7.82
N LEU A 129 8.73 26.99 6.87
CA LEU A 129 8.56 27.21 5.42
C LEU A 129 7.11 27.42 4.95
N ARG A 130 6.09 27.06 5.75
CA ARG A 130 4.68 26.98 5.32
C ARG A 130 3.80 28.14 5.82
N SER A 131 4.35 29.05 6.62
CA SER A 131 3.58 29.96 7.48
C SER A 131 3.08 31.27 6.83
N THR A 132 3.21 31.45 5.50
CA THR A 132 3.00 32.73 4.82
C THR A 132 1.86 32.76 3.79
N SER A 133 0.60 33.05 4.21
CA SER A 133 -0.35 34.01 3.57
C SER A 133 -1.83 33.96 4.05
N ILE A 134 -2.28 35.04 4.74
CA ILE A 134 -3.64 35.69 4.70
C ILE A 134 -4.89 34.91 5.24
N SER A 135 -5.99 35.62 5.57
CA SER A 135 -7.17 35.10 6.34
C SER A 135 -8.42 36.04 6.35
N LYS A 136 -9.62 35.51 6.76
CA LYS A 136 -10.92 36.17 7.16
C LYS A 136 -11.99 36.46 6.07
N ASP A 137 -13.30 36.22 6.25
CA ASP A 137 -14.27 36.82 7.22
C ASP A 137 -15.48 35.88 7.66
N ASN A 138 -16.63 36.39 8.19
CA ASN A 138 -17.61 35.68 9.09
C ASN A 138 -19.08 35.37 8.59
N GLY A 139 -19.81 34.49 9.32
CA GLY A 139 -21.32 34.41 9.51
C GLY A 139 -22.20 33.54 8.58
N HIS A 140 -23.16 32.67 8.98
CA HIS A 140 -23.60 32.04 10.27
C HIS A 140 -24.30 30.62 10.09
N LYS A 141 -23.83 29.50 10.70
CA LYS A 141 -24.20 28.07 10.36
C LYS A 141 -24.47 27.01 11.49
N ASN A 142 -24.65 25.72 11.08
CA ASN A 142 -24.46 24.44 11.81
C ASN A 142 -23.34 23.54 11.18
N PHE A 143 -23.16 22.26 11.58
CA PHE A 143 -21.98 21.41 11.21
C PHE A 143 -22.18 19.87 10.99
N THR A 144 -21.48 19.21 10.04
CA THR A 144 -21.60 17.76 9.69
C THR A 144 -20.26 16.94 9.47
N ILE A 145 -20.18 15.55 9.61
CA ILE A 145 -18.90 14.74 9.83
C ILE A 145 -18.86 13.15 9.36
N SER A 146 -18.45 12.23 8.34
CA SER A 146 -17.64 11.70 7.03
C SER A 146 -16.09 11.35 6.85
N LEU A 147 -15.62 10.09 6.59
CA LEU A 147 -14.16 9.70 6.60
C LEU A 147 -13.76 8.45 5.78
N ASP A 148 -12.58 8.50 5.13
CA ASP A 148 -11.78 7.40 4.52
C ASP A 148 -11.31 6.32 5.53
N SER A 149 -12.25 5.49 6.02
CA SER A 149 -11.91 4.18 6.60
C SER A 149 -11.78 3.15 5.47
N PRO A 150 -10.81 2.21 5.52
CA PRO A 150 -10.59 1.26 4.43
C PRO A 150 -11.83 0.40 4.21
N ALA A 151 -12.49 0.56 3.06
CA ALA A 151 -13.89 0.16 2.85
C ALA A 151 -14.18 -1.34 3.06
N LYS A 152 -13.16 -2.20 2.96
CA LYS A 152 -13.31 -3.66 3.00
C LYS A 152 -12.02 -4.36 3.45
N LYS A 153 -12.12 -5.56 4.05
CA LYS A 153 -10.96 -6.42 4.28
C LYS A 153 -10.60 -7.16 2.99
N PHE A 154 -9.32 -7.26 2.64
CA PHE A 154 -8.87 -8.04 1.47
C PHE A 154 -9.43 -9.47 1.49
N SER A 155 -9.36 -10.15 2.63
CA SER A 155 -9.92 -11.51 2.84
C SER A 155 -11.46 -11.62 2.79
N SER A 156 -12.18 -10.52 2.53
CA SER A 156 -13.64 -10.50 2.34
C SER A 156 -14.07 -10.13 0.92
N TYR A 157 -13.12 -9.88 0.00
CA TYR A 157 -13.42 -9.76 -1.42
C TYR A 157 -13.99 -11.07 -1.97
N THR A 158 -14.91 -10.96 -2.93
CA THR A 158 -15.51 -12.05 -3.68
C THR A 158 -15.40 -11.74 -5.17
N TRP A 159 -15.58 -12.74 -6.05
CA TRP A 159 -15.55 -12.50 -7.49
C TRP A 159 -16.55 -11.43 -7.95
N LYS A 160 -17.74 -11.37 -7.32
CA LYS A 160 -18.75 -10.34 -7.59
C LYS A 160 -18.27 -8.92 -7.26
N ASP A 161 -17.45 -8.75 -6.21
CA ASP A 161 -16.82 -7.46 -5.91
C ASP A 161 -15.84 -7.07 -7.03
N ALA A 162 -15.00 -8.00 -7.47
CA ALA A 162 -14.05 -7.75 -8.57
C ALA A 162 -14.78 -7.39 -9.88
N GLN A 163 -15.85 -8.13 -10.23
CA GLN A 163 -16.70 -7.80 -11.38
C GLN A 163 -17.30 -6.39 -11.27
N SER A 164 -17.82 -6.03 -10.09
CA SER A 164 -18.43 -4.71 -9.84
C SER A 164 -17.42 -3.56 -9.79
N GLN A 165 -16.19 -3.80 -9.34
CA GLN A 165 -15.17 -2.78 -9.08
C GLN A 165 -14.19 -2.59 -10.26
N TYR A 166 -14.00 -3.64 -11.08
CA TYR A 166 -13.02 -3.68 -12.16
C TYR A 166 -13.60 -4.01 -13.54
N GLY A 167 -14.91 -4.22 -13.65
CA GLY A 167 -15.56 -4.55 -14.93
C GLY A 167 -15.10 -5.88 -15.54
N VAL A 168 -14.46 -6.76 -14.75
CA VAL A 168 -14.02 -8.08 -15.21
C VAL A 168 -15.19 -9.02 -15.47
N ARG A 169 -14.94 -10.06 -16.25
CA ARG A 169 -15.95 -11.02 -16.74
C ARG A 169 -16.02 -12.23 -15.81
N GLU A 170 -16.40 -13.39 -16.33
CA GLU A 170 -16.16 -14.67 -15.65
C GLU A 170 -14.66 -15.00 -15.63
N PHE A 171 -14.23 -15.80 -14.64
CA PHE A 171 -12.83 -16.15 -14.40
C PHE A 171 -12.16 -16.73 -15.66
N GLU A 172 -12.85 -17.62 -16.37
CA GLU A 172 -12.39 -18.30 -17.59
C GLU A 172 -12.29 -17.38 -18.82
N LEU A 173 -12.84 -16.15 -18.72
CA LEU A 173 -12.88 -15.15 -19.79
C LEU A 173 -11.94 -13.96 -19.51
N MET A 174 -11.07 -14.07 -18.51
CA MET A 174 -10.05 -13.07 -18.20
C MET A 174 -9.02 -12.93 -19.34
N PRO A 175 -8.54 -11.71 -19.64
CA PRO A 175 -7.54 -11.51 -20.70
C PRO A 175 -6.23 -12.26 -20.42
N ALA A 176 -5.65 -12.89 -21.44
CA ALA A 176 -4.40 -13.62 -21.30
C ALA A 176 -3.20 -12.70 -21.00
N PHE A 177 -2.44 -13.05 -19.95
CA PHE A 177 -1.13 -12.50 -19.69
C PHE A 177 -0.09 -13.32 -20.46
N ASP A 178 0.49 -12.72 -21.50
CA ASP A 178 1.58 -13.34 -22.27
C ASP A 178 2.91 -13.23 -21.50
N ILE A 179 3.04 -14.08 -20.48
CA ILE A 179 4.29 -14.39 -19.81
C ILE A 179 4.69 -15.83 -20.14
N GLN A 180 5.99 -16.02 -20.37
CA GLN A 180 6.64 -17.28 -20.71
C GLN A 180 7.71 -17.58 -19.65
N PRO A 181 8.05 -18.86 -19.38
CA PRO A 181 9.09 -19.18 -18.43
C PRO A 181 10.46 -18.82 -19.03
N ARG A 182 11.38 -18.32 -18.21
CA ARG A 182 12.76 -18.05 -18.65
C ARG A 182 13.70 -19.20 -18.28
N SER A 183 14.77 -19.36 -19.05
CA SER A 183 15.86 -20.27 -18.70
C SER A 183 16.50 -19.92 -17.35
N LEU A 184 16.95 -20.94 -16.63
CA LEU A 184 17.67 -20.80 -15.36
C LEU A 184 19.17 -20.59 -15.60
N LEU A 185 19.77 -19.70 -14.81
CA LEU A 185 21.22 -19.52 -14.66
C LEU A 185 21.84 -20.69 -13.85
N GLU A 186 23.17 -20.84 -13.81
CA GLU A 186 23.82 -22.00 -13.17
C GLU A 186 23.74 -21.99 -11.62
N ASP A 187 23.74 -20.80 -11.03
CA ASP A 187 23.41 -20.57 -9.62
C ASP A 187 21.93 -20.84 -9.34
N GLU A 188 21.02 -20.41 -10.22
CA GLU A 188 19.59 -20.70 -10.12
C GLU A 188 19.28 -22.20 -10.23
N LYS A 189 20.00 -22.96 -11.07
CA LYS A 189 19.92 -24.44 -11.09
C LYS A 189 20.41 -25.08 -9.78
N THR A 190 21.23 -24.37 -9.01
CA THR A 190 21.64 -24.82 -7.67
C THR A 190 20.58 -24.48 -6.63
N VAL A 191 19.95 -23.31 -6.72
CA VAL A 191 18.76 -22.96 -5.92
C VAL A 191 17.60 -23.95 -6.19
N LEU A 192 17.34 -24.29 -7.45
CA LEU A 192 16.31 -25.27 -7.84
C LEU A 192 16.50 -26.62 -7.14
N LYS A 193 17.73 -27.13 -7.02
CA LYS A 193 17.98 -28.41 -6.33
C LYS A 193 17.54 -28.36 -4.87
N HIS A 194 17.79 -27.25 -4.17
CA HIS A 194 17.30 -27.04 -2.81
C HIS A 194 15.77 -26.94 -2.75
N ILE A 195 15.14 -26.23 -3.71
CA ILE A 195 13.66 -26.17 -3.83
C ILE A 195 13.07 -27.59 -3.98
N VAL A 196 13.62 -28.38 -4.90
CA VAL A 196 13.15 -29.75 -5.18
C VAL A 196 13.32 -30.66 -3.96
N GLU A 197 14.43 -30.55 -3.24
CA GLU A 197 14.68 -31.40 -2.06
C GLU A 197 13.79 -31.01 -0.89
N ASP A 198 13.60 -29.72 -0.63
CA ASP A 198 12.65 -29.22 0.37
C ASP A 198 11.19 -29.60 0.04
N CYS A 199 10.75 -29.46 -1.22
CA CYS A 199 9.46 -29.97 -1.68
C CYS A 199 9.33 -31.48 -1.46
N VAL A 200 10.36 -32.28 -1.79
CA VAL A 200 10.38 -33.74 -1.55
C VAL A 200 10.36 -34.09 -0.06
N PHE A 201 10.95 -33.28 0.82
CA PHE A 201 10.83 -33.46 2.27
C PHE A 201 9.44 -33.06 2.78
N LYS A 202 8.89 -31.92 2.35
CA LYS A 202 7.54 -31.45 2.71
C LYS A 202 6.45 -32.44 2.27
N ASN A 203 6.56 -33.04 1.08
CA ASN A 203 5.69 -34.11 0.59
C ASN A 203 5.69 -35.37 1.46
N LYS A 204 6.79 -35.66 2.17
CA LYS A 204 6.94 -36.83 3.05
C LYS A 204 6.54 -36.52 4.49
N ALA A 205 6.71 -35.27 4.93
CA ALA A 205 6.41 -34.82 6.28
C ALA A 205 4.94 -34.41 6.48
N TYR A 206 4.31 -33.84 5.44
CA TYR A 206 2.95 -33.31 5.49
C TYR A 206 1.99 -34.07 4.57
N LEU A 207 0.72 -34.16 4.98
CA LEU A 207 -0.37 -34.60 4.11
C LEU A 207 -0.76 -33.46 3.15
N LEU A 208 0.13 -33.16 2.20
CA LEU A 208 -0.14 -32.25 1.10
C LEU A 208 -1.27 -32.78 0.20
N GLY A 209 -1.94 -31.86 -0.51
CA GLY A 209 -3.11 -32.09 -1.36
C GLY A 209 -4.22 -31.07 -1.08
N PRO A 210 -5.41 -31.21 -1.69
CA PRO A 210 -6.50 -30.23 -1.56
C PRO A 210 -6.91 -29.94 -0.12
N GLY A 211 -6.99 -30.97 0.73
CA GLY A 211 -7.36 -30.86 2.13
C GLY A 211 -6.29 -30.27 3.07
N ALA A 212 -5.07 -29.98 2.57
CA ALA A 212 -3.98 -29.43 3.38
C ALA A 212 -4.32 -28.03 3.93
N SER A 213 -3.71 -27.63 5.04
CA SER A 213 -3.92 -26.30 5.60
C SER A 213 -3.28 -25.20 4.73
N GLU A 214 -3.82 -23.99 4.81
CA GLU A 214 -3.27 -22.83 4.10
C GLU A 214 -1.82 -22.53 4.52
N ALA A 215 -1.48 -22.71 5.80
CA ALA A 215 -0.10 -22.65 6.29
C ALA A 215 0.80 -23.75 5.71
N THR A 216 0.27 -24.96 5.48
CA THR A 216 1.02 -26.05 4.81
C THR A 216 1.30 -25.69 3.35
N LYS A 217 0.29 -25.20 2.62
CA LYS A 217 0.41 -24.73 1.23
C LYS A 217 1.40 -23.56 1.13
N SER A 218 1.25 -22.56 2.01
CA SER A 218 2.12 -21.39 2.12
C SER A 218 3.57 -21.79 2.41
N SER A 219 3.82 -22.81 3.24
CA SER A 219 5.18 -23.33 3.47
C SER A 219 5.86 -23.92 2.22
N VAL A 220 5.10 -24.39 1.23
CA VAL A 220 5.63 -24.83 -0.07
C VAL A 220 5.82 -23.64 -1.01
N VAL A 221 4.90 -22.67 -0.99
CA VAL A 221 5.00 -21.44 -1.79
C VAL A 221 6.21 -20.59 -1.38
N ASP A 222 6.48 -20.48 -0.07
CA ASP A 222 7.64 -19.78 0.50
C ASP A 222 8.95 -20.30 -0.09
N THR A 223 9.11 -21.61 -0.27
CA THR A 223 10.30 -22.23 -0.90
C THR A 223 10.59 -21.64 -2.29
N PHE A 224 9.55 -21.41 -3.10
CA PHE A 224 9.70 -20.79 -4.42
C PHE A 224 9.96 -19.28 -4.33
N MET A 225 9.29 -18.56 -3.41
CA MET A 225 9.47 -17.11 -3.26
C MET A 225 10.87 -16.77 -2.71
N VAL A 226 11.31 -17.49 -1.67
CA VAL A 226 12.64 -17.37 -1.05
C VAL A 226 13.74 -17.83 -2.00
N GLY A 227 13.49 -18.86 -2.82
CA GLY A 227 14.40 -19.23 -3.91
C GLY A 227 14.52 -18.13 -4.97
N ALA A 228 13.39 -17.59 -5.44
CA ALA A 228 13.37 -16.61 -6.52
C ALA A 228 13.95 -15.25 -6.12
N ILE A 229 13.79 -14.83 -4.87
CA ILE A 229 14.33 -13.56 -4.39
C ILE A 229 15.86 -13.56 -4.28
N GLN A 230 16.54 -14.72 -4.28
CA GLN A 230 18.01 -14.77 -4.27
C GLN A 230 18.59 -14.09 -5.52
N SER A 231 18.03 -14.38 -6.71
CA SER A 231 18.45 -13.81 -8.00
C SER A 231 18.27 -12.29 -8.13
N TYR A 232 17.58 -11.66 -7.18
CA TYR A 232 17.23 -10.23 -7.18
C TYR A 232 17.48 -9.57 -5.82
N GLY A 233 18.27 -10.22 -4.95
CA GLY A 233 18.40 -9.81 -3.54
C GLY A 233 19.01 -8.42 -3.33
N SER A 234 19.72 -7.89 -4.31
CA SER A 234 20.28 -6.53 -4.32
C SER A 234 19.22 -5.44 -4.50
N GLU A 235 18.24 -5.65 -5.37
CA GLU A 235 17.24 -4.66 -5.76
C GLU A 235 15.87 -4.88 -5.11
N MET A 236 15.57 -6.12 -4.69
CA MET A 236 14.28 -6.50 -4.10
C MET A 236 14.46 -7.24 -2.77
N PHE A 237 13.37 -7.28 -2.00
CA PHE A 237 13.23 -8.17 -0.84
C PHE A 237 11.81 -8.75 -0.75
N LEU A 238 11.72 -9.91 -0.12
CA LEU A 238 10.46 -10.58 0.19
C LEU A 238 10.01 -10.19 1.61
N ALA A 239 8.74 -9.85 1.78
CA ALA A 239 8.14 -9.56 3.07
C ALA A 239 6.91 -10.46 3.27
N GLN A 240 6.99 -11.41 4.21
CA GLN A 240 5.86 -12.25 4.62
C GLN A 240 4.84 -11.46 5.45
N GLN A 241 3.55 -11.79 5.32
CA GLN A 241 2.45 -11.22 6.11
C GLN A 241 2.46 -9.67 6.18
N ARG A 242 2.81 -9.02 5.06
CA ARG A 242 3.04 -7.58 5.02
C ARG A 242 1.71 -6.82 5.15
N PRO A 243 1.54 -5.92 6.13
CA PRO A 243 0.38 -5.05 6.19
C PRO A 243 0.29 -4.12 4.97
N MET A 244 -0.86 -4.10 4.32
CA MET A 244 -1.21 -3.22 3.21
C MET A 244 -2.58 -2.59 3.46
N SER A 245 -2.75 -1.34 3.03
CA SER A 245 -3.99 -0.58 3.17
C SER A 245 -4.10 0.49 2.10
N GLY A 246 -5.32 0.78 1.68
CA GLY A 246 -5.69 1.88 0.79
C GLY A 246 -7.21 1.98 0.64
N MET A 247 -7.66 2.85 -0.26
CA MET A 247 -9.08 3.10 -0.55
C MET A 247 -9.89 1.82 -0.82
N ARG A 248 -9.28 0.82 -1.50
CA ARG A 248 -9.91 -0.47 -1.80
C ARG A 248 -9.84 -1.51 -0.68
N GLY A 249 -9.36 -1.14 0.49
CA GLY A 249 -9.34 -2.03 1.64
C GLY A 249 -7.97 -2.26 2.28
N HIS A 250 -7.96 -3.20 3.21
CA HIS A 250 -6.82 -3.47 4.08
C HIS A 250 -6.68 -4.94 4.47
N GLY A 251 -5.46 -5.33 4.84
CA GLY A 251 -5.11 -6.67 5.31
C GLY A 251 -3.61 -6.88 5.43
N ALA A 252 -3.19 -8.05 5.90
CA ALA A 252 -1.85 -8.56 5.65
C ALA A 252 -1.90 -9.43 4.39
N VAL A 253 -0.91 -9.30 3.52
CA VAL A 253 -0.76 -10.15 2.32
C VAL A 253 0.29 -11.22 2.57
N ASP A 254 0.09 -12.46 2.11
CA ASP A 254 0.94 -13.60 2.48
C ASP A 254 2.42 -13.35 2.15
N PHE A 255 2.70 -12.88 0.93
CA PHE A 255 4.02 -12.40 0.55
C PHE A 255 3.91 -11.15 -0.32
N ALA A 256 4.69 -10.13 0.00
CA ALA A 256 4.93 -8.99 -0.88
C ALA A 256 6.37 -9.00 -1.39
N VAL A 257 6.56 -8.80 -2.69
CA VAL A 257 7.87 -8.44 -3.26
C VAL A 257 7.96 -6.92 -3.24
N VAL A 258 8.99 -6.41 -2.57
CA VAL A 258 9.16 -4.98 -2.28
C VAL A 258 10.50 -4.51 -2.83
N ASP A 259 10.49 -3.34 -3.46
CA ASP A 259 11.70 -2.62 -3.86
C ASP A 259 12.60 -2.32 -2.65
N ARG A 260 13.88 -2.69 -2.73
CA ARG A 260 14.90 -2.41 -1.71
C ARG A 260 15.50 -1.00 -1.86
N VAL A 261 15.47 -0.41 -3.05
CA VAL A 261 16.10 0.90 -3.36
C VAL A 261 15.37 2.03 -2.63
N HIS A 262 14.02 2.02 -2.65
CA HIS A 262 13.17 3.00 -1.96
C HIS A 262 12.37 2.39 -0.80
N GLN A 263 12.64 1.12 -0.44
CA GLN A 263 12.14 0.35 0.73
C GLN A 263 10.62 0.34 0.98
N SER A 264 9.82 0.81 0.01
CA SER A 264 8.43 1.19 0.27
C SER A 264 7.48 0.97 -0.91
N GLN A 265 7.96 0.55 -2.07
CA GLN A 265 7.13 0.24 -3.23
C GLN A 265 6.90 -1.27 -3.30
N VAL A 266 5.63 -1.69 -3.19
CA VAL A 266 5.23 -3.07 -3.49
C VAL A 266 5.24 -3.25 -5.01
N LEU A 267 5.99 -4.24 -5.49
CA LEU A 267 6.15 -4.58 -6.91
C LEU A 267 5.23 -5.75 -7.30
N GLY A 268 4.90 -6.60 -6.33
CA GLY A 268 3.99 -7.71 -6.51
C GLY A 268 3.54 -8.35 -5.20
N VAL A 269 2.47 -9.15 -5.28
CA VAL A 269 1.79 -9.76 -4.13
C VAL A 269 1.42 -11.21 -4.45
N THR A 270 1.83 -12.15 -3.60
CA THR A 270 1.41 -13.55 -3.63
C THR A 270 0.33 -13.78 -2.59
N GLU A 271 -0.77 -14.40 -3.00
CA GLU A 271 -1.91 -14.81 -2.18
C GLU A 271 -2.05 -16.33 -2.21
N VAL A 272 -2.05 -16.98 -1.04
CA VAL A 272 -2.16 -18.44 -0.92
C VAL A 272 -3.54 -18.82 -0.40
N LYS A 273 -4.34 -19.48 -1.26
CA LYS A 273 -5.68 -19.97 -0.89
C LYS A 273 -5.72 -21.46 -0.66
N LYS A 274 -6.62 -21.91 0.21
CA LYS A 274 -6.92 -23.33 0.36
C LYS A 274 -7.72 -23.92 -0.82
N GLU A 275 -8.90 -23.36 -1.12
CA GLU A 275 -9.87 -23.97 -2.07
C GLU A 275 -10.62 -22.93 -2.94
N ASP A 276 -11.05 -21.78 -2.40
CA ASP A 276 -11.74 -20.76 -3.20
C ASP A 276 -10.77 -19.89 -4.02
N TYR A 277 -10.53 -20.34 -5.25
CA TYR A 277 -9.60 -19.72 -6.18
C TYR A 277 -10.12 -18.40 -6.76
N ALA A 278 -11.44 -18.25 -6.91
CA ALA A 278 -12.06 -17.04 -7.45
C ALA A 278 -12.05 -15.92 -6.39
N GLN A 279 -12.23 -16.27 -5.11
CA GLN A 279 -11.98 -15.37 -3.99
C GLN A 279 -10.51 -14.94 -3.94
N GLY A 280 -9.57 -15.87 -4.09
CA GLY A 280 -8.13 -15.59 -4.14
C GLY A 280 -7.75 -14.57 -5.22
N LEU A 281 -8.28 -14.72 -6.44
CA LEU A 281 -8.03 -13.75 -7.50
C LEU A 281 -8.71 -12.39 -7.22
N ALA A 282 -9.95 -12.38 -6.74
CA ALA A 282 -10.64 -11.13 -6.39
C ALA A 282 -9.92 -10.33 -5.30
N GLN A 283 -9.41 -11.03 -4.28
CA GLN A 283 -8.58 -10.46 -3.22
C GLN A 283 -7.27 -9.90 -3.79
N ASN A 284 -6.53 -10.71 -4.55
CA ASN A 284 -5.24 -10.30 -5.10
C ASN A 284 -5.37 -9.11 -6.07
N MET A 285 -6.45 -9.03 -6.85
CA MET A 285 -6.74 -7.85 -7.67
C MET A 285 -6.88 -6.56 -6.83
N ALA A 286 -7.52 -6.60 -5.67
CA ALA A 286 -7.65 -5.45 -4.76
C ALA A 286 -6.32 -5.07 -4.09
N GLU A 287 -5.47 -6.05 -3.78
CA GLU A 287 -4.12 -5.83 -3.25
C GLU A 287 -3.20 -5.19 -4.31
N LEU A 288 -3.28 -5.66 -5.56
CA LEU A 288 -2.52 -5.09 -6.68
C LEU A 288 -2.98 -3.66 -7.04
N ASP A 289 -4.29 -3.36 -6.98
CA ASP A 289 -4.84 -2.00 -7.10
C ASP A 289 -4.21 -1.08 -6.04
N VAL A 290 -4.27 -1.48 -4.76
CA VAL A 290 -3.60 -0.72 -3.67
C VAL A 290 -2.10 -0.54 -3.94
N ALA A 291 -1.41 -1.54 -4.48
CA ALA A 291 0.01 -1.43 -4.83
C ALA A 291 0.28 -0.42 -5.98
N VAL A 292 -0.49 -0.45 -7.07
CA VAL A 292 -0.30 0.50 -8.20
C VAL A 292 -0.76 1.92 -7.83
N GLN A 293 -1.80 2.08 -7.01
CA GLN A 293 -2.22 3.38 -6.48
C GLN A 293 -1.17 3.97 -5.53
N GLN A 294 -0.59 3.17 -4.63
CA GLN A 294 0.55 3.59 -3.82
C GLN A 294 1.78 3.94 -4.66
N LYS A 295 2.00 3.25 -5.80
CA LYS A 295 3.06 3.60 -6.76
C LYS A 295 2.79 4.94 -7.44
N LYS A 296 1.59 5.15 -8.00
CA LYS A 296 1.18 6.42 -8.63
C LYS A 296 1.40 7.61 -7.70
N ARG A 297 0.92 7.52 -6.45
CA ARG A 297 1.06 8.59 -5.44
C ARG A 297 2.51 9.00 -5.13
N LYS A 298 3.50 8.14 -5.41
CA LYS A 298 4.93 8.42 -5.20
C LYS A 298 5.66 8.93 -6.46
N ARG A 299 5.02 8.79 -7.63
CA ARG A 299 5.60 9.04 -8.95
C ARG A 299 4.84 10.10 -9.77
N ILE A 300 3.85 10.75 -9.16
CA ILE A 300 2.91 11.65 -9.88
C ILE A 300 3.58 12.91 -10.46
N ASP A 301 4.67 13.34 -9.80
CA ASP A 301 5.51 14.51 -10.12
C ASP A 301 6.80 14.13 -10.91
N GLU A 302 6.94 12.89 -11.39
CA GLU A 302 8.13 12.49 -12.15
C GLU A 302 8.11 13.03 -13.58
N VAL A 303 9.20 13.69 -13.96
CA VAL A 303 9.48 14.20 -15.31
C VAL A 303 10.70 13.49 -15.88
N ASP A 304 10.75 13.40 -17.20
CA ASP A 304 11.87 12.88 -17.97
C ASP A 304 12.97 13.96 -18.04
N GLU A 305 14.20 13.63 -17.65
CA GLU A 305 15.27 14.63 -17.50
C GLU A 305 15.82 15.16 -18.85
N ASP A 306 15.71 14.38 -19.94
CA ASP A 306 16.20 14.75 -21.26
C ASP A 306 15.20 15.63 -22.06
N SER A 307 13.90 15.39 -21.90
CA SER A 307 12.83 16.13 -22.59
C SER A 307 12.15 17.21 -21.73
N GLY A 308 12.19 17.07 -20.40
CA GLY A 308 11.41 17.88 -19.47
C GLY A 308 9.91 17.59 -19.45
N GLU A 309 9.45 16.60 -20.22
CA GLU A 309 8.04 16.19 -20.26
C GLU A 309 7.68 15.28 -19.07
N ARG A 310 6.40 15.26 -18.69
CA ARG A 310 5.92 14.37 -17.64
C ARG A 310 5.92 12.92 -18.14
N ILE A 311 6.56 12.00 -17.41
CA ILE A 311 6.67 10.60 -17.84
C ILE A 311 5.26 9.99 -17.93
N PRO A 312 4.87 9.38 -19.08
CA PRO A 312 3.56 8.76 -19.23
C PRO A 312 3.26 7.75 -18.11
N ALA A 313 2.20 8.04 -17.36
CA ALA A 313 2.03 7.57 -15.98
C ALA A 313 1.39 6.17 -15.88
N ARG A 314 1.93 5.20 -16.65
CA ARG A 314 1.53 3.79 -16.57
C ARG A 314 2.30 3.09 -15.44
N PHE A 315 1.57 2.39 -14.57
CA PHE A 315 2.13 1.64 -13.44
C PHE A 315 1.67 0.19 -13.49
N LYS A 316 2.54 -0.77 -13.14
CA LYS A 316 2.14 -2.18 -12.98
C LYS A 316 2.42 -2.74 -11.61
N SER A 317 1.69 -3.79 -11.26
CA SER A 317 2.02 -4.67 -10.14
C SER A 317 1.67 -6.10 -10.51
N TYR A 318 2.42 -7.05 -9.98
CA TYR A 318 2.38 -8.45 -10.42
C TYR A 318 1.91 -9.41 -9.33
N GLY A 319 0.87 -10.17 -9.62
CA GLY A 319 0.26 -11.09 -8.66
C GLY A 319 0.66 -12.55 -8.87
N ILE A 320 0.59 -13.32 -7.80
CA ILE A 320 0.52 -14.79 -7.86
C ILE A 320 -0.66 -15.22 -6.98
N VAL A 321 -1.61 -15.95 -7.56
CA VAL A 321 -2.63 -16.68 -6.79
C VAL A 321 -2.25 -18.15 -6.83
N THR A 322 -2.24 -18.83 -5.70
CA THR A 322 -1.88 -20.26 -5.68
C THR A 322 -2.52 -21.02 -4.53
N ASP A 323 -2.75 -22.32 -4.73
CA ASP A 323 -3.11 -23.28 -3.68
C ASP A 323 -1.98 -24.31 -3.43
N SER A 324 -0.76 -23.95 -3.83
CA SER A 324 0.45 -24.76 -4.07
C SER A 324 0.37 -25.75 -5.25
N PHE A 325 -0.81 -26.08 -5.78
CA PHE A 325 -0.98 -27.00 -6.92
C PHE A 325 -1.32 -26.27 -8.21
N LYS A 326 -2.35 -25.42 -8.18
CA LYS A 326 -2.62 -24.42 -9.21
C LYS A 326 -1.80 -23.15 -8.92
N TRP A 327 -1.27 -22.56 -9.98
CA TRP A 327 -0.54 -21.30 -9.95
C TRP A 327 -1.03 -20.42 -11.11
N THR A 328 -1.58 -19.25 -10.79
CA THR A 328 -2.01 -18.24 -11.77
C THR A 328 -1.25 -16.96 -11.50
N LEU A 329 -0.52 -16.49 -12.50
CA LEU A 329 0.21 -15.23 -12.48
C LEU A 329 -0.72 -14.11 -12.96
N VAL A 330 -0.64 -12.95 -12.35
CA VAL A 330 -1.50 -11.79 -12.65
C VAL A 330 -0.63 -10.60 -13.05
N GLU A 331 -1.01 -9.87 -14.09
CA GLU A 331 -0.55 -8.50 -14.32
C GLU A 331 -1.71 -7.55 -14.02
N CYS A 332 -1.50 -6.61 -13.10
CA CYS A 332 -2.31 -5.41 -12.96
C CYS A 332 -1.60 -4.26 -13.70
N THR A 333 -2.34 -3.49 -14.48
CA THR A 333 -1.93 -2.18 -15.01
C THR A 333 -2.90 -1.12 -14.50
N LEU A 334 -2.37 -0.02 -13.98
CA LEU A 334 -3.05 1.28 -13.92
C LEU A 334 -2.52 2.13 -15.09
N ASP A 335 -3.41 2.68 -15.90
CA ASP A 335 -3.05 3.62 -16.97
C ASP A 335 -3.26 5.09 -16.60
N GLU A 336 -2.99 5.98 -17.56
CA GLU A 336 -3.01 7.43 -17.36
C GLU A 336 -4.42 7.99 -17.09
N GLY A 337 -5.46 7.28 -17.52
CA GLY A 337 -6.86 7.63 -17.27
C GLY A 337 -7.41 7.08 -15.95
N ASP A 338 -6.53 6.60 -15.06
CA ASP A 338 -6.86 5.82 -13.86
C ASP A 338 -7.64 4.52 -14.14
N VAL A 339 -7.59 4.01 -15.37
CA VAL A 339 -8.25 2.75 -15.72
C VAL A 339 -7.37 1.59 -15.30
N LEU A 340 -7.94 0.71 -14.46
CA LEU A 340 -7.33 -0.55 -14.06
C LEU A 340 -7.66 -1.64 -15.07
N SER A 341 -6.65 -2.39 -15.46
CA SER A 341 -6.79 -3.58 -16.31
C SER A 341 -5.97 -4.74 -15.78
N PHE A 342 -6.54 -5.94 -15.89
CA PHE A 342 -5.98 -7.17 -15.32
C PHE A 342 -5.84 -8.25 -16.38
N ARG A 343 -4.73 -8.98 -16.34
CA ARG A 343 -4.44 -10.12 -17.24
C ARG A 343 -3.95 -11.32 -16.42
N VAL A 344 -4.29 -12.54 -16.82
CA VAL A 344 -3.98 -13.77 -16.06
C VAL A 344 -3.26 -14.83 -16.89
N LYS A 345 -2.41 -15.63 -16.25
CA LYS A 345 -1.72 -16.79 -16.83
C LYS A 345 -1.68 -17.94 -15.83
N ASP A 346 -2.53 -18.95 -16.04
CA ASP A 346 -2.36 -20.26 -15.41
C ASP A 346 -1.05 -20.89 -15.90
N ILE A 347 -0.20 -21.37 -14.99
CA ILE A 347 0.96 -22.18 -15.34
C ILE A 347 0.45 -23.55 -15.80
N PRO A 348 0.60 -23.92 -17.10
CA PRO A 348 -0.11 -25.05 -17.66
C PRO A 348 0.48 -26.36 -17.16
N GLY A 349 -0.35 -27.27 -16.64
CA GLY A 349 0.06 -28.63 -16.29
C GLY A 349 1.19 -28.71 -15.26
N VAL A 350 1.08 -27.93 -14.18
CA VAL A 350 1.59 -28.34 -12.86
C VAL A 350 0.61 -29.41 -12.36
N LEU A 351 1.10 -30.61 -12.03
CA LEU A 351 0.29 -31.81 -11.85
C LEU A 351 0.51 -32.41 -10.46
N ASP A 352 -0.02 -31.69 -9.46
CA ASP A 352 0.01 -32.03 -8.04
C ASP A 352 1.44 -32.24 -7.50
N LEU A 353 2.02 -31.21 -6.86
CA LEU A 353 3.35 -31.28 -6.24
C LEU A 353 3.53 -32.46 -5.28
N LYS A 354 2.46 -33.10 -4.78
CA LYS A 354 2.43 -34.33 -3.97
C LYS A 354 2.96 -35.59 -4.69
N GLN A 355 3.70 -35.47 -5.80
CA GLN A 355 4.30 -36.60 -6.50
C GLN A 355 5.27 -37.40 -5.59
N THR A 356 5.29 -38.71 -5.79
CA THR A 356 6.14 -39.65 -5.03
C THR A 356 7.50 -39.90 -5.67
N LYS A 357 7.68 -39.57 -6.95
CA LYS A 357 8.95 -39.67 -7.68
C LYS A 357 9.68 -38.32 -7.67
N LYS A 358 11.00 -38.30 -7.47
CA LYS A 358 11.77 -37.04 -7.43
C LYS A 358 11.77 -36.34 -8.79
N GLU A 359 11.80 -37.12 -9.87
CA GLU A 359 11.88 -36.68 -11.26
C GLU A 359 10.63 -35.90 -11.70
N ASP A 360 9.45 -36.33 -11.23
CA ASP A 360 8.19 -35.64 -11.50
C ASP A 360 8.08 -34.34 -10.66
N VAL A 361 8.52 -34.35 -9.38
CA VAL A 361 8.62 -33.13 -8.55
C VAL A 361 9.63 -32.14 -9.14
N GLU A 362 10.78 -32.61 -9.61
CA GLU A 362 11.88 -31.79 -10.15
C GLU A 362 11.42 -30.98 -11.37
N LYS A 363 10.73 -31.63 -12.30
CA LYS A 363 10.14 -31.01 -13.49
C LYS A 363 9.07 -29.95 -13.15
N ASP A 364 8.17 -30.24 -12.21
CA ASP A 364 7.12 -29.28 -11.83
C ASP A 364 7.68 -28.10 -11.03
N CYS A 365 8.69 -28.35 -10.18
CA CYS A 365 9.44 -27.31 -9.49
C CYS A 365 10.23 -26.42 -10.46
N GLU A 366 10.95 -26.99 -11.44
CA GLU A 366 11.67 -26.24 -12.48
C GLU A 366 10.70 -25.31 -13.22
N LYS A 367 9.51 -25.83 -13.57
CA LYS A 367 8.49 -25.08 -14.29
C LYS A 367 7.93 -23.91 -13.48
N VAL A 368 7.50 -24.15 -12.23
CA VAL A 368 6.98 -23.07 -11.35
C VAL A 368 8.09 -22.04 -11.12
N PHE A 369 9.29 -22.48 -10.76
CA PHE A 369 10.42 -21.59 -10.48
C PHE A 369 10.81 -20.71 -11.69
N SER A 370 10.88 -21.28 -12.90
CA SER A 370 11.18 -20.55 -14.14
C SER A 370 10.13 -19.49 -14.50
N TYR A 371 8.87 -19.68 -14.07
CA TYR A 371 7.79 -18.70 -14.21
C TYR A 371 7.81 -17.63 -13.12
N VAL A 372 8.06 -17.98 -11.86
CA VAL A 372 8.22 -17.01 -10.75
C VAL A 372 9.42 -16.09 -11.03
N LEU A 373 10.54 -16.66 -11.48
CA LEU A 373 11.73 -15.89 -11.88
C LEU A 373 11.47 -14.97 -13.09
N ALA A 374 10.63 -15.37 -14.04
CA ALA A 374 10.22 -14.49 -15.13
C ALA A 374 9.32 -13.34 -14.63
N LEU A 375 8.42 -13.61 -13.69
CA LEU A 375 7.57 -12.59 -13.07
C LEU A 375 8.39 -11.59 -12.23
N TYR A 376 9.36 -12.08 -11.46
CA TYR A 376 10.27 -11.26 -10.67
C TYR A 376 11.18 -10.40 -11.56
N GLN A 377 11.53 -10.86 -12.77
CA GLN A 377 12.22 -10.01 -13.75
C GLN A 377 11.36 -8.82 -14.20
N LEU A 378 10.04 -9.01 -14.38
CA LEU A 378 9.11 -7.92 -14.68
C LEU A 378 8.92 -6.98 -13.47
N MET A 379 8.84 -7.52 -12.25
CA MET A 379 8.83 -6.72 -11.01
C MET A 379 10.08 -5.83 -10.89
N LYS A 380 11.26 -6.33 -11.28
CA LYS A 380 12.51 -5.55 -11.29
C LYS A 380 12.50 -4.42 -12.33
N VAL A 381 11.86 -4.59 -13.50
CA VAL A 381 11.73 -3.52 -14.51
C VAL A 381 10.84 -2.37 -14.00
N GLU A 382 9.92 -2.65 -13.07
CA GLU A 382 9.09 -1.65 -12.39
C GLU A 382 9.81 -0.89 -11.26
N ILE A 383 11.12 -1.13 -11.03
CA ILE A 383 11.98 -0.33 -10.15
C ILE A 383 12.62 0.78 -10.99
N VAL A 384 12.30 2.04 -10.68
CA VAL A 384 12.86 3.19 -11.38
C VAL A 384 14.29 3.45 -10.89
N ASN A 385 15.27 3.12 -11.71
CA ASN A 385 16.67 3.44 -11.44
C ASN A 385 16.91 4.96 -11.54
N ARG A 386 16.84 5.67 -10.41
CA ARG A 386 17.33 7.06 -10.23
C ARG A 386 18.86 7.22 -10.45
N SER A 387 19.54 6.18 -10.91
CA SER A 387 21.01 6.09 -11.05
C SER A 387 21.49 5.80 -12.47
N ALA A 388 20.62 5.89 -13.48
CA ALA A 388 21.02 5.75 -14.89
C ALA A 388 21.83 6.98 -15.38
N TYR A 389 21.45 8.18 -14.95
CA TYR A 389 22.11 9.45 -15.28
C TYR A 389 23.25 9.74 -14.30
N GLY A 390 24.33 8.94 -14.39
CA GLY A 390 25.35 8.86 -13.32
C GLY A 390 26.82 8.73 -13.74
N SER A 391 27.15 8.82 -15.03
CA SER A 391 28.55 8.90 -15.51
C SER A 391 28.64 9.41 -16.96
N PRO A 392 29.50 10.40 -17.28
CA PRO A 392 29.74 10.80 -18.66
C PRO A 392 30.60 9.76 -19.38
N SER A 393 30.05 9.11 -20.41
CA SER A 393 30.77 8.14 -21.25
C SER A 393 31.79 8.83 -22.15
N SER A 394 33.07 8.76 -21.79
CA SER A 394 34.17 9.37 -22.55
C SER A 394 34.63 8.52 -23.75
N ASP A 395 33.72 8.20 -24.68
CA ASP A 395 34.03 7.48 -25.92
C ASP A 395 33.75 8.37 -27.15
N THR A 396 34.78 9.09 -27.60
CA THR A 396 34.74 9.84 -28.86
C THR A 396 35.11 8.91 -30.02
N PRO A 397 34.27 8.74 -31.06
CA PRO A 397 34.60 7.89 -32.20
C PRO A 397 35.86 8.38 -32.96
N PRO A 398 36.72 7.48 -33.47
CA PRO A 398 37.87 7.88 -34.26
C PRO A 398 37.44 8.51 -35.59
N SER A 399 37.89 9.73 -35.86
CA SER A 399 37.63 10.44 -37.12
C SER A 399 38.17 9.68 -38.34
N GLU A 400 37.34 9.46 -39.36
CA GLU A 400 37.75 8.84 -40.62
C GLU A 400 38.86 9.66 -41.31
N ARG A 401 39.99 9.02 -41.62
CA ARG A 401 41.05 9.63 -42.43
C ARG A 401 40.77 9.39 -43.91
N ILE A 402 40.05 10.31 -44.54
CA ILE A 402 39.94 10.36 -46.01
C ILE A 402 41.34 10.56 -46.60
N ALA A 403 41.86 9.55 -47.28
CA ALA A 403 43.19 9.58 -47.88
C ALA A 403 43.15 10.24 -49.27
N THR A 404 43.43 11.54 -49.35
CA THR A 404 43.54 12.26 -50.63
C THR A 404 44.90 12.01 -51.29
N SER A 405 44.98 11.07 -52.22
CA SER A 405 46.18 10.83 -53.04
C SER A 405 46.22 11.77 -54.26
N SER A 406 47.06 12.80 -54.23
CA SER A 406 47.39 13.60 -55.42
C SER A 406 48.49 12.93 -56.24
N PRO A 407 48.34 12.73 -57.56
CA PRO A 407 49.44 12.36 -58.44
C PRO A 407 50.50 13.47 -58.53
N ARG A 408 51.73 13.08 -58.85
CA ARG A 408 52.75 13.96 -59.45
C ARG A 408 52.83 13.72 -60.95
N SER A 409 53.37 14.73 -61.66
CA SER A 409 53.61 14.82 -63.12
C SER A 409 52.36 14.67 -63.98
#